data_AF-A0A538R8N7-F1
#
_entry.id   AF-A0A538R8N7-F1
#
_cell.length_a   1.000
_cell.length_b   1.000
_cell.length_c   1.000
_cell.angle_alpha   90.00
_cell.angle_beta   90.00
_cell.angle_gamma   90.00
#
_symmetry.space_group_name_H-M   'P 1'
#
loop_
_entity.id
_entity.type
_entity.pdbx_description
1 polymer ?
#
loop_
_entity_poly.entity_id
_entity_poly.type
_entity_poly.pdbx_seq_one_letter_code
_entity_poly.pdbx_strand_id
1 'polypeptide(L)'
;RLALAPGAGRLEIGYTAPTPRGLQRLHYRYRLEGFDHDWNDAGMQRIAQYTNLAPGEYRFVVEAGLDGAWGHAATLEVTLPPLFYQTGWFIALAALSIALAIVAVPLVRVRQLRLRARELDRRVQEAVSELKVLSGMLPICAWCKKIRDDRGYWSKIEAYLSARTDAQFTHGICPECRRGSSGH
;
A
#
# COMPACT_ATOMS: atom_id res chain seq x y z
N ARG A 1 5.27 41.89 15.94
CA ARG A 1 5.02 40.70 15.10
C ARG A 1 4.46 39.61 15.97
N LEU A 2 3.22 39.20 15.74
CA LEU A 2 2.57 38.09 16.44
C LEU A 2 2.32 36.98 15.43
N ALA A 3 2.89 35.80 15.68
CA ALA A 3 2.65 34.61 14.87
C ALA A 3 1.61 33.72 15.56
N LEU A 4 0.52 33.42 14.87
CA LEU A 4 -0.56 32.58 15.40
C LEU A 4 -0.32 31.11 15.07
N ALA A 5 -0.85 30.21 15.90
CA ALA A 5 -0.79 28.78 15.60
C ALA A 5 -1.59 28.47 14.32
N PRO A 6 -1.05 27.66 13.40
CA PRO A 6 -1.75 27.29 12.16
C PRO A 6 -3.08 26.60 12.49
N GLY A 7 -4.17 27.07 11.86
CA GLY A 7 -5.52 26.53 12.09
C GLY A 7 -6.35 27.24 13.17
N ALA A 8 -5.84 28.33 13.77
CA ALA A 8 -6.67 29.22 14.59
C ALA A 8 -7.71 29.92 13.69
N GLY A 9 -8.89 29.31 13.51
CA GLY A 9 -9.98 29.84 12.69
C GLY A 9 -10.63 31.13 13.24
N ARG A 10 -10.16 31.63 14.38
CA ARG A 10 -10.60 32.86 15.03
C ARG A 10 -9.41 33.65 15.55
N LEU A 11 -9.33 34.90 15.16
CA LEU A 11 -8.38 35.88 15.68
C LEU A 11 -9.16 36.96 16.45
N GLU A 12 -8.88 37.05 17.75
CA GLU A 12 -9.43 38.11 18.60
C GLU A 12 -8.30 39.06 19.00
N ILE A 13 -8.45 40.34 18.65
CA ILE A 13 -7.47 41.38 18.98
C ILE A 13 -8.14 42.37 19.92
N GLY A 14 -7.68 42.39 21.17
CA GLY A 14 -8.05 43.41 22.14
C GLY A 14 -7.16 44.65 22.00
N TYR A 15 -7.76 45.84 21.98
CA TYR A 15 -7.04 47.11 21.90
C TYR A 15 -7.54 48.10 22.96
N THR A 16 -6.65 48.98 23.41
CA THR A 16 -6.98 50.04 24.35
C THR A 16 -6.11 51.26 24.09
N ALA A 17 -6.65 52.44 24.40
CA ALA A 17 -5.92 53.70 24.32
C ALA A 17 -5.85 54.30 25.73
N PRO A 18 -4.67 54.66 26.25
CA PRO A 18 -4.55 55.28 27.56
C PRO A 18 -5.12 56.70 27.51
N THR A 19 -6.27 56.93 28.16
CA THR A 19 -6.87 58.26 28.27
C THR A 19 -6.92 58.74 29.74
N PRO A 20 -6.48 59.97 30.06
CA PRO A 20 -6.37 60.42 31.47
C PRO A 20 -7.69 60.73 32.20
N ARG A 21 -8.81 60.97 31.50
CA ARG A 21 -10.12 61.28 32.10
C ARG A 21 -11.27 60.82 31.20
N GLY A 22 -12.26 60.16 31.82
CA GLY A 22 -13.61 59.97 31.26
C GLY A 22 -13.70 59.22 29.92
N LEU A 23 -13.93 57.91 29.99
CA LEU A 23 -14.06 57.01 28.84
C LEU A 23 -15.35 57.15 28.01
N GLN A 24 -16.23 58.08 28.34
CA GLN A 24 -17.61 58.11 27.84
C GLN A 24 -17.77 58.70 26.42
N ARG A 25 -16.67 59.08 25.76
CA ARG A 25 -16.65 59.64 24.39
C ARG A 25 -15.51 59.14 23.52
N LEU A 26 -14.92 58.00 23.87
CA LEU A 26 -13.82 57.42 23.12
C LEU A 26 -14.37 56.51 22.03
N HIS A 27 -14.15 56.85 20.77
CA HIS A 27 -14.55 56.05 19.62
C HIS A 27 -13.34 55.36 19.02
N TYR A 28 -13.50 54.11 18.59
CA TYR A 28 -12.46 53.33 17.96
C TYR A 28 -12.85 53.00 16.53
N ARG A 29 -11.87 53.07 15.63
CA ARG A 29 -11.98 52.47 14.30
C ARG A 29 -10.79 51.58 14.05
N TYR A 30 -11.02 50.47 13.37
CA TYR A 30 -9.97 49.52 13.03
C TYR A 30 -10.12 49.00 11.61
N ARG A 31 -9.03 48.48 11.06
CA ARG A 31 -9.02 47.74 9.80
C ARG A 31 -7.93 46.69 9.81
N LEU A 32 -8.19 45.55 9.18
CA LEU A 32 -7.19 44.53 8.91
C LEU A 32 -6.80 44.60 7.43
N GLU A 33 -5.65 45.19 7.16
CA GLU A 33 -5.15 45.28 5.79
C GLU A 33 -4.81 43.89 5.26
N GLY A 34 -5.33 43.58 4.07
CA GLY A 34 -5.34 42.23 3.49
C GLY A 34 -6.66 41.48 3.67
N PHE A 35 -7.61 42.02 4.45
CA PHE A 35 -8.96 41.45 4.62
C PHE A 35 -10.06 42.51 4.49
N ASP A 36 -9.96 43.62 5.23
CA ASP A 36 -10.91 44.73 5.17
C ASP A 36 -10.55 45.72 4.04
N HIS A 37 -11.55 46.20 3.31
CA HIS A 37 -11.40 47.24 2.29
C HIS A 37 -11.47 48.65 2.86
N ASP A 38 -12.36 48.88 3.83
CA ASP A 38 -12.61 50.17 4.49
C ASP A 38 -12.44 50.07 6.00
N TRP A 39 -12.48 51.23 6.68
CA TRP A 39 -12.44 51.28 8.14
C TRP A 39 -13.74 50.77 8.77
N ASN A 40 -13.61 49.87 9.74
CA ASN A 40 -14.70 49.43 10.59
C ASN A 40 -14.80 50.34 11.82
N ASP A 41 -15.93 51.03 11.98
CA ASP A 41 -16.22 51.82 13.18
C ASP A 41 -16.74 50.90 14.29
N ALA A 42 -15.96 50.79 15.36
CA ALA A 42 -16.23 49.92 16.50
C ALA A 42 -17.00 50.65 17.61
N GLY A 43 -17.23 51.97 17.49
CA GLY A 43 -17.76 52.80 18.55
C GLY A 43 -16.93 52.65 19.83
N MET A 44 -17.54 52.17 20.91
CA MET A 44 -16.86 51.90 22.19
C MET A 44 -16.35 50.46 22.35
N GLN A 45 -16.52 49.58 21.35
CA GLN A 45 -16.00 48.23 21.40
C GLN A 45 -14.46 48.24 21.36
N ARG A 46 -13.85 47.29 22.09
CA ARG A 46 -12.40 47.17 22.26
C ARG A 46 -11.81 45.88 21.73
N ILE A 47 -12.64 45.09 21.04
CA ILE A 47 -12.29 43.76 20.55
C ILE A 47 -12.66 43.71 19.07
N ALA A 48 -11.67 43.45 18.22
CA ALA A 48 -11.91 43.09 16.82
C ALA A 48 -11.85 41.56 16.70
N GLN A 49 -12.86 40.97 16.07
CA GLN A 49 -12.94 39.53 15.85
C GLN A 49 -12.94 39.23 14.36
N TYR A 50 -11.98 38.43 13.92
CA TYR A 50 -11.89 37.93 12.55
C TYR A 50 -12.01 36.42 12.55
N THR A 51 -12.77 35.89 11.60
CA THR A 51 -12.95 34.44 11.42
C THR A 51 -12.54 34.03 10.02
N ASN A 52 -12.05 32.80 9.88
CA ASN A 52 -11.72 32.20 8.58
C ASN A 52 -10.69 33.01 7.74
N LEU A 53 -9.68 33.58 8.40
CA LEU A 53 -8.56 34.25 7.71
C LEU A 53 -7.72 33.21 6.96
N ALA A 54 -7.43 33.48 5.69
CA ALA A 54 -6.53 32.65 4.90
C ALA A 54 -5.08 32.76 5.44
N PRO A 55 -4.22 31.76 5.21
CA PRO A 55 -2.80 31.90 5.53
C PRO A 55 -2.17 33.05 4.75
N GLY A 56 -1.42 33.92 5.43
CA GLY A 56 -0.87 35.13 4.84
C GLY A 56 -0.31 36.11 5.86
N GLU A 57 0.11 37.27 5.35
CA GLU A 57 0.58 38.40 6.15
C GLU A 57 -0.52 39.46 6.23
N TYR A 58 -0.86 39.88 7.45
CA TYR A 58 -1.88 40.88 7.72
C TYR A 58 -1.34 42.00 8.59
N ARG A 59 -1.86 43.21 8.38
CA ARG A 59 -1.53 44.38 9.20
C ARG A 59 -2.79 44.95 9.82
N PHE A 60 -2.93 44.76 11.12
CA PHE A 60 -4.03 45.34 11.89
C PHE A 60 -3.69 46.79 12.24
N VAL A 61 -4.59 47.71 11.92
CA VAL A 61 -4.46 49.14 12.20
C VAL A 61 -5.65 49.57 13.04
N VAL A 62 -5.40 50.26 14.15
CA VAL A 62 -6.45 50.79 15.02
C VAL A 62 -6.17 52.25 15.37
N GLU A 63 -7.22 53.06 15.35
CA GLU A 63 -7.20 54.46 15.72
C GLU A 63 -8.25 54.72 16.80
N ALA A 64 -7.86 55.53 17.79
CA ALA A 64 -8.76 56.01 18.82
C ALA A 64 -9.04 57.49 18.58
N GLY A 65 -10.31 57.88 18.59
CA GLY A 65 -10.76 59.25 18.44
C GLY A 65 -11.45 59.77 19.69
N LEU A 66 -11.19 61.03 20.03
CA LEU A 66 -11.84 61.75 21.13
C LEU A 66 -12.51 63.00 20.57
N ASP A 67 -13.78 63.21 20.91
CA ASP A 67 -14.57 64.38 20.48
C ASP A 67 -14.50 64.66 18.96
N GLY A 68 -14.49 63.60 18.15
CA GLY A 68 -14.48 63.67 16.68
C GLY A 68 -13.10 63.81 16.03
N ALA A 69 -12.03 64.01 16.82
CA ALA A 69 -10.66 64.02 16.32
C ALA A 69 -10.01 62.64 16.46
N TRP A 70 -9.55 62.05 15.36
CA TRP A 70 -8.82 60.78 15.34
C TRP A 70 -7.36 60.97 15.71
N GLY A 71 -6.85 60.15 16.64
CA GLY A 71 -5.47 60.15 17.08
C GLY A 71 -4.54 59.33 16.17
N HIS A 72 -3.35 59.02 16.68
CA HIS A 72 -2.37 58.21 15.94
C HIS A 72 -2.83 56.75 15.78
N ALA A 73 -2.55 56.20 14.60
CA ALA A 73 -2.77 54.80 14.31
C ALA A 73 -1.73 53.91 14.99
N ALA A 74 -2.20 52.92 15.75
CA ALA A 74 -1.38 51.82 16.23
C ALA A 74 -1.45 50.67 15.23
N THR A 75 -0.29 50.09 14.87
CA THR A 75 -0.18 49.00 13.90
C THR A 75 0.35 47.73 14.55
N LEU A 76 -0.23 46.59 14.19
CA LEU A 76 0.20 45.26 14.62
C LEU A 76 0.34 44.35 13.40
N GLU A 77 1.56 43.86 13.18
CA GLU A 77 1.85 42.85 12.15
C GLU A 77 1.48 41.45 12.66
N VAL A 78 0.57 40.78 11.94
CA VAL A 78 0.06 39.43 12.25
C VAL A 78 0.41 38.50 11.10
N THR A 79 1.07 37.38 11.40
CA THR A 79 1.40 36.36 10.39
C THR A 79 0.69 35.05 10.69
N LEU A 80 -0.03 34.54 9.69
CA LEU A 80 -0.72 33.25 9.75
C LEU A 80 0.02 32.24 8.86
N PRO A 81 0.81 31.30 9.43
CA PRO A 81 1.54 30.31 8.63
C PRO A 81 0.59 29.34 7.92
N PRO A 82 0.91 28.89 6.69
CA PRO A 82 0.11 27.90 5.97
C PRO A 82 0.11 26.55 6.70
N LEU A 83 -0.98 25.81 6.55
CA LEU A 83 -1.17 24.51 7.20
C LEU A 83 -0.23 23.46 6.60
N PHE A 84 0.26 22.53 7.44
CA PHE A 84 1.28 21.53 7.08
C PHE A 84 0.87 20.57 5.94
N TYR A 85 -0.42 20.39 5.67
CA TYR A 85 -0.92 19.58 4.55
C TYR A 85 -1.06 20.36 3.24
N GLN A 86 -0.86 21.68 3.26
CA GLN A 86 -0.86 22.53 2.05
C GLN A 86 0.52 22.63 1.40
N THR A 87 1.57 22.09 2.03
CA THR A 87 2.90 22.08 1.44
C THR A 87 3.03 20.96 0.41
N GLY A 88 3.40 21.31 -0.83
CA GLY A 88 3.43 20.38 -1.97
C GLY A 88 4.28 19.11 -1.79
N TRP A 89 5.27 19.13 -0.89
CA TRP A 89 6.07 17.94 -0.58
C TRP A 89 5.25 16.82 0.06
N PHE A 90 4.23 17.14 0.89
CA PHE A 90 3.36 16.13 1.50
C PHE A 90 2.49 15.45 0.45
N ILE A 91 1.93 16.24 -0.47
CA ILE A 91 1.16 15.73 -1.62
C ILE A 91 2.06 14.86 -2.51
N ALA A 92 3.30 15.29 -2.77
CA ALA A 92 4.26 14.51 -3.55
C ALA A 92 4.60 13.16 -2.89
N LEU A 93 4.82 13.13 -1.57
CA LEU A 93 5.08 11.88 -0.84
C LEU A 93 3.85 10.97 -0.81
N ALA A 94 2.66 11.53 -0.59
CA ALA A 94 1.42 10.77 -0.65
C ALA A 94 1.23 10.14 -2.04
N ALA A 95 1.38 10.93 -3.11
CA ALA A 95 1.31 10.44 -4.48
C ALA A 95 2.38 9.37 -4.76
N LEU A 96 3.62 9.56 -4.30
CA LEU A 96 4.71 8.59 -4.45
C LEU A 96 4.41 7.28 -3.73
N SER A 97 3.87 7.33 -2.51
CA SER A 97 3.48 6.13 -1.75
C SER A 97 2.38 5.34 -2.45
N ILE A 98 1.40 6.02 -3.05
CA ILE A 98 0.33 5.40 -3.82
C ILE A 98 0.91 4.77 -5.10
N ALA A 99 1.76 5.49 -5.83
CA ALA A 99 2.42 4.97 -7.04
C ALA A 99 3.28 3.74 -6.72
N LEU A 100 4.02 3.78 -5.61
CA LEU A 100 4.81 2.64 -5.15
C LEU A 100 3.92 1.44 -4.80
N ALA A 101 2.79 1.66 -4.13
CA ALA A 101 1.85 0.58 -3.80
C ALA A 101 1.25 -0.07 -5.05
N ILE A 102 0.90 0.73 -6.06
CA ILE A 102 0.37 0.26 -7.35
C ILE A 102 1.35 -0.71 -8.03
N VAL A 103 2.66 -0.46 -7.92
CA VAL A 103 3.70 -1.31 -8.51
C VAL A 103 4.09 -2.47 -7.59
N ALA A 104 4.28 -2.22 -6.29
CA ALA A 104 4.78 -3.20 -5.35
C ALA A 104 3.79 -4.35 -5.10
N VAL A 105 2.49 -4.05 -4.97
CA VAL A 105 1.46 -5.06 -4.71
C VAL A 105 1.42 -6.16 -5.79
N PRO A 106 1.27 -5.85 -7.09
CA PRO A 106 1.23 -6.89 -8.12
C PRO A 106 2.55 -7.66 -8.22
N LEU A 107 3.71 -7.00 -8.04
CA LEU A 107 5.01 -7.69 -8.05
C LEU A 107 5.11 -8.73 -6.93
N VAL A 108 4.66 -8.40 -5.71
CA VAL A 108 4.63 -9.34 -4.59
C VAL A 108 3.65 -10.48 -4.85
N ARG A 109 2.45 -10.17 -5.37
CA ARG A 109 1.44 -11.18 -5.72
C ARG A 109 1.95 -12.18 -6.76
N VAL A 110 2.58 -11.69 -7.82
CA VAL A 110 3.16 -12.54 -8.88
C VAL A 110 4.27 -13.42 -8.32
N ARG A 111 5.14 -12.88 -7.45
CA ARG A 111 6.18 -13.68 -6.79
C ARG A 111 5.58 -14.80 -5.93
N GLN A 112 4.56 -14.51 -5.13
CA GLN A 112 3.88 -15.51 -4.31
C GLN A 112 3.21 -16.60 -5.16
N LEU A 113 2.54 -16.22 -6.24
CA LEU A 113 1.91 -17.17 -7.17
C LEU A 113 2.95 -18.08 -7.84
N ARG A 114 4.09 -17.52 -8.27
CA ARG A 114 5.19 -18.32 -8.84
C ARG A 114 5.77 -19.31 -7.85
N LEU A 115 5.92 -18.93 -6.58
CA LEU A 115 6.40 -19.84 -5.54
C LEU A 115 5.41 -20.98 -5.29
N ARG A 116 4.11 -20.68 -5.21
CA ARG A 116 3.06 -21.70 -5.08
C ARG A 116 2.99 -22.63 -6.29
N ALA A 117 3.13 -22.08 -7.50
CA ALA A 117 3.15 -22.87 -8.73
C ALA A 117 4.32 -23.84 -8.75
N ARG A 118 5.52 -23.41 -8.31
CA ARG A 118 6.70 -24.28 -8.21
C ARG A 118 6.52 -25.40 -7.18
N GLU A 119 5.93 -25.08 -6.03
CA GLU A 119 5.62 -26.08 -5.00
C GLU A 119 4.63 -27.12 -5.51
N LEU A 120 3.57 -26.68 -6.20
CA LEU A 120 2.58 -27.59 -6.79
C LEU A 120 3.20 -28.47 -7.87
N ASP A 121 4.03 -27.89 -8.74
CA ASP A 121 4.75 -28.64 -9.78
C ASP A 121 5.68 -29.69 -9.15
N ARG A 122 6.38 -29.35 -8.07
CA ARG A 122 7.22 -30.30 -7.32
C ARG A 122 6.42 -31.49 -6.79
N ARG A 123 5.24 -31.24 -6.19
CA ARG A 123 4.35 -32.31 -5.69
C ARG A 123 3.81 -33.19 -6.81
N VAL A 124 3.47 -32.59 -7.95
CA VAL A 124 3.05 -33.34 -9.14
C VAL A 124 4.19 -34.24 -9.63
N GLN A 125 5.42 -33.72 -9.70
CA GLN A 125 6.58 -34.53 -10.09
C GLN A 125 6.86 -35.65 -9.09
N GLU A 126 6.75 -35.39 -7.78
CA GLU A 126 6.88 -36.41 -6.73
C GLU A 126 5.84 -37.53 -6.92
N ALA A 127 4.56 -37.19 -7.06
CA ALA A 127 3.49 -38.16 -7.30
C ALA A 127 3.66 -38.95 -8.62
N VAL A 128 4.12 -38.29 -9.68
CA VAL A 128 4.43 -38.95 -10.95
C VAL A 128 5.61 -39.91 -10.80
N SER A 129 6.62 -39.57 -9.99
CA SER A 129 7.79 -40.41 -9.75
C SER A 129 7.43 -41.68 -8.95
N GLU A 130 6.51 -41.58 -8.01
CA GLU A 130 5.99 -42.71 -7.23
C GLU A 130 5.24 -43.71 -8.13
N LEU A 131 4.50 -43.22 -9.13
CA LEU A 131 3.77 -44.06 -10.09
C LEU A 131 4.67 -44.65 -11.20
N LYS A 132 5.80 -44.02 -11.53
CA LYS A 132 6.71 -44.45 -12.62
C LYS A 132 7.64 -45.60 -12.27
N VAL A 133 7.46 -46.26 -11.12
CA VAL A 133 8.30 -47.39 -10.68
C VAL A 133 8.28 -48.60 -11.64
N LEU A 134 7.36 -48.63 -12.61
CA LEU A 134 7.33 -49.61 -13.72
C LEU A 134 7.85 -49.07 -15.06
N SER A 135 8.66 -48.01 -15.08
CA SER A 135 9.19 -47.41 -16.31
C SER A 135 10.71 -47.50 -16.38
N GLY A 136 11.22 -48.72 -16.57
CA GLY A 136 12.60 -48.97 -16.98
C GLY A 136 12.61 -49.84 -18.25
N MET A 137 13.59 -49.66 -19.13
CA MET A 137 13.83 -50.65 -20.19
C MET A 137 14.29 -51.94 -19.52
N LEU A 138 13.39 -52.91 -19.40
CA LEU A 138 13.72 -54.25 -18.88
C LEU A 138 14.56 -54.98 -19.93
N PRO A 139 15.87 -55.19 -19.71
CA PRO A 139 16.71 -55.87 -20.68
C PRO A 139 16.26 -57.34 -20.74
N ILE A 140 15.75 -57.76 -21.89
CA ILE A 140 15.40 -59.16 -22.12
C ILE A 140 16.53 -59.87 -22.86
N CYS A 141 16.86 -61.09 -22.45
CA CYS A 141 17.77 -61.93 -23.19
C CYS A 141 17.12 -62.28 -24.53
N ALA A 142 17.76 -61.91 -25.65
CA ALA A 142 17.20 -62.16 -26.97
C ALA A 142 16.92 -63.65 -27.23
N TRP A 143 17.74 -64.53 -26.65
CA TRP A 143 17.70 -65.98 -26.80
C TRP A 143 16.66 -66.68 -25.91
N CYS A 144 16.72 -66.49 -24.59
CA CYS A 144 15.89 -67.22 -23.62
C CYS A 144 14.77 -66.40 -22.96
N LYS A 145 14.60 -65.13 -23.36
CA LYS A 145 13.56 -64.20 -22.87
C LYS A 145 13.55 -63.95 -21.34
N LYS A 146 14.61 -64.31 -20.62
CA LYS A 146 14.81 -63.89 -19.22
C LYS A 146 14.95 -62.37 -19.13
N ILE A 147 14.49 -61.79 -18.03
CA ILE A 147 14.63 -60.37 -17.71
C ILE A 147 15.85 -60.21 -16.79
N ARG A 148 16.69 -59.20 -17.08
CA ARG A 148 17.77 -58.77 -16.19
C ARG A 148 17.25 -57.78 -15.17
N ASP A 149 17.44 -58.07 -13.90
CA ASP A 149 17.08 -57.14 -12.83
C ASP A 149 18.14 -56.04 -12.63
N ASP A 150 17.86 -55.11 -11.71
CA ASP A 150 18.73 -53.98 -11.38
C ASP A 150 20.06 -54.40 -10.73
N ARG A 151 20.16 -55.64 -10.22
CA ARG A 151 21.38 -56.23 -9.63
C ARG A 151 22.20 -57.03 -10.65
N GLY A 152 21.70 -57.17 -11.88
CA GLY A 152 22.35 -57.92 -12.96
C GLY A 152 22.01 -59.42 -13.03
N TYR A 153 21.10 -59.92 -12.18
CA TYR A 153 20.67 -61.31 -12.22
C TYR A 153 19.62 -61.55 -13.31
N TRP A 154 19.67 -62.74 -13.91
CA TRP A 154 18.74 -63.16 -14.96
C TRP A 154 17.64 -64.06 -14.42
N SER A 155 16.41 -63.56 -14.39
CA SER A 155 15.23 -64.26 -13.90
C SER A 155 14.23 -64.54 -15.02
N LYS A 156 13.40 -65.58 -14.87
CA LYS A 156 12.24 -65.79 -15.75
C LYS A 156 11.26 -64.63 -15.60
N ILE A 157 10.51 -64.35 -16.67
CA ILE A 157 9.53 -63.27 -16.69
C ILE A 157 8.46 -63.42 -15.61
N GLU A 158 7.95 -64.63 -15.37
CA GLU A 158 6.89 -64.84 -14.36
C GLU A 158 7.42 -64.50 -12.96
N ALA A 159 8.62 -65.00 -12.63
CA ALA A 159 9.27 -64.73 -11.35
C ALA A 159 9.57 -63.24 -11.15
N TYR A 160 10.00 -62.55 -12.21
CA TYR A 160 10.28 -61.12 -12.16
C TYR A 160 9.01 -60.28 -11.94
N LEU A 161 7.93 -60.60 -12.68
CA LEU A 161 6.67 -59.86 -12.60
C LEU A 161 5.93 -60.13 -11.28
N SER A 162 5.79 -61.38 -10.85
CA SER A 162 5.12 -61.70 -9.58
C SER A 162 5.83 -61.14 -8.34
N ALA A 163 7.12 -60.81 -8.43
CA ALA A 163 7.86 -60.17 -7.34
C ALA A 163 7.67 -58.64 -7.27
N ARG A 164 7.13 -58.00 -8.32
CA ARG A 164 7.03 -56.54 -8.44
C ARG A 164 5.62 -56.02 -8.76
N THR A 165 4.67 -56.92 -9.03
CA THR A 165 3.27 -56.60 -9.33
C THR A 165 2.35 -57.62 -8.66
N ASP A 166 1.07 -57.29 -8.55
CA ASP A 166 0.05 -58.21 -8.02
C ASP A 166 -0.39 -59.29 -9.04
N ALA A 167 0.39 -59.51 -10.10
CA ALA A 167 0.04 -60.45 -11.18
C ALA A 167 0.25 -61.92 -10.76
N GLN A 168 -0.78 -62.75 -10.98
CA GLN A 168 -0.73 -64.20 -10.84
C GLN A 168 -0.80 -64.87 -12.21
N PHE A 169 0.03 -65.89 -12.44
CA PHE A 169 0.14 -66.58 -13.72
C PHE A 169 -0.42 -68.00 -13.65
N THR A 170 -1.23 -68.36 -14.65
CA THR A 170 -1.67 -69.73 -14.90
C THR A 170 -1.00 -70.26 -16.16
N HIS A 171 -0.82 -71.58 -16.26
CA HIS A 171 -0.18 -72.21 -17.40
C HIS A 171 -1.24 -72.64 -18.43
N GLY A 172 -1.05 -72.25 -19.69
CA GLY A 172 -1.90 -72.64 -20.82
C GLY A 172 -1.09 -72.70 -22.11
N ILE A 173 -1.59 -73.45 -23.10
CA ILE A 173 -0.95 -73.59 -24.41
C ILE A 173 -1.79 -72.83 -25.43
N CYS A 174 -1.18 -71.87 -26.14
CA CYS A 174 -1.91 -71.09 -27.14
C CYS A 174 -2.28 -71.95 -28.37
N PRO A 175 -3.32 -71.57 -29.14
CA PRO A 175 -3.74 -72.34 -30.32
C PRO A 175 -2.68 -72.51 -31.41
N GLU A 176 -1.66 -71.64 -31.46
CA GLU A 176 -0.54 -71.75 -32.40
C GLU A 176 0.45 -72.84 -31.98
N CYS A 177 0.91 -72.81 -30.73
CA CYS A 177 1.77 -73.86 -30.18
C CYS A 177 1.09 -75.23 -30.21
N ARG A 178 -0.23 -75.29 -29.98
CA ARG A 178 -1.01 -76.53 -30.06
C ARG A 178 -1.10 -77.09 -31.49
N ARG A 179 -1.03 -76.24 -32.52
CA ARG A 179 -1.04 -76.65 -33.94
C ARG A 179 0.36 -77.01 -34.46
N GLY A 180 1.42 -76.44 -33.89
CA GLY A 180 2.81 -76.64 -34.32
C GLY A 180 3.50 -77.91 -33.78
N SER A 181 2.91 -78.60 -32.79
CA SER A 181 3.52 -79.79 -32.17
C SER A 181 3.26 -81.10 -32.92
N SER A 182 2.63 -81.08 -34.08
CA SER A 182 2.30 -82.27 -34.89
C SER A 182 3.18 -82.43 -36.15
N GLY A 183 4.32 -81.77 -36.20
CA GLY A 183 5.23 -81.80 -37.35
C GLY A 183 6.69 -81.91 -36.94
N HIS A 184 7.05 -83.00 -36.25
CA HIS A 184 8.39 -83.60 -36.21
C HIS A 184 8.21 -85.12 -36.35
#